data_AF-A0A382CIP4-F1
#
_entry.id   AF-A0A382CIP4-F1
#
_cell.length_a   1.000
_cell.length_b   1.000
_cell.length_c   1.000
_cell.angle_alpha   90.00
_cell.angle_beta   90.00
_cell.angle_gamma   90.00
#
_symmetry.space_group_name_H-M   'P 1'
#
loop_
_entity.id
_entity.type
_entity.pdbx_description
1 polymer ?
#
loop_
_entity_poly.entity_id
_entity_poly.type
_entity_poly.pdbx_seq_one_letter_code
_entity_poly.pdbx_strand_id
1 'polypeptide(L)'
;MKVLVNAFGISSAGGITVLKKTIYEFLDNQENQYYIFVFSNQNILNLVQEFNNIDNIHFKIYNDYGILFRLLRENLYFLSFVLRNNISLIYNFTGTRQLLFGIP
;
A
#
# COMPACT_ATOMS: atom_id res chain seq x y z
N MET A 1 3.79 -12.49 9.85
CA MET A 1 2.41 -11.95 9.72
C MET A 1 2.21 -11.32 8.34
N LYS A 2 0.99 -11.19 7.80
CA LYS A 2 0.76 -10.45 6.54
C LYS A 2 0.20 -9.06 6.82
N VAL A 3 0.93 -8.05 6.38
CA VAL A 3 0.61 -6.63 6.58
C VAL A 3 0.28 -6.01 5.24
N LEU A 4 -0.77 -5.18 5.20
CA LEU A 4 -1.16 -4.44 4.01
C LEU A 4 -0.98 -2.95 4.27
N VAL A 5 -0.29 -2.27 3.36
CA VAL A 5 -0.11 -0.82 3.38
C VAL A 5 -0.92 -0.22 2.26
N ASN A 6 -1.99 0.49 2.61
CA ASN A 6 -2.80 1.22 1.65
C ASN A 6 -2.20 2.60 1.40
N ALA A 7 -1.40 2.73 0.34
CA ALA A 7 -0.71 3.96 -0.06
C ALA A 7 -1.27 4.58 -1.34
N PHE A 8 -2.53 4.30 -1.70
CA PHE A 8 -3.20 4.93 -2.85
C PHE A 8 -3.30 6.47 -2.76
N GLY A 9 -3.21 7.05 -1.56
CA GLY A 9 -3.21 8.50 -1.34
C GLY A 9 -1.85 9.17 -1.54
N ILE A 10 -0.78 8.39 -1.73
CA ILE A 10 0.59 8.92 -1.76
C ILE A 10 0.96 9.34 -3.18
N SER A 11 0.98 10.64 -3.41
CA SER A 11 1.46 11.26 -4.65
C SER A 11 2.42 12.43 -4.41
N SER A 12 2.45 12.99 -3.20
CA SER A 12 3.32 14.11 -2.84
C SER A 12 4.70 13.65 -2.39
N ALA A 13 5.71 14.51 -2.55
CA ALA A 13 7.08 14.23 -2.10
C ALA A 13 7.14 13.86 -0.61
N GLY A 14 6.41 14.61 0.24
CA GLY A 14 6.33 14.31 1.67
C GLY A 14 5.74 12.93 1.97
N GLY A 15 4.64 12.55 1.30
CA GLY A 15 4.05 11.22 1.47
C GLY A 15 5.00 10.10 1.03
N ILE A 16 5.74 10.30 -0.07
CA ILE A 16 6.73 9.34 -0.56
C ILE A 16 7.87 9.17 0.46
N THR A 17 8.35 10.26 1.07
CA THR A 17 9.38 10.20 2.11
C THR A 17 8.91 9.39 3.32
N VAL A 18 7.67 9.60 3.77
CA VAL A 18 7.12 8.82 4.89
C VAL A 18 7.00 7.36 4.51
N LEU A 19 6.44 7.03 3.33
CA LEU A 19 6.34 5.65 2.86
C LEU A 19 7.72 4.98 2.79
N LYS A 20 8.72 5.65 2.23
CA LYS A 20 10.09 5.14 2.14
C LYS A 20 10.66 4.83 3.53
N LYS A 21 10.48 5.73 4.50
CA LYS A 21 10.94 5.50 5.88
C LYS A 21 10.23 4.30 6.51
N THR A 22 8.92 4.18 6.34
CA THR A 22 8.15 3.03 6.83
C THR A 22 8.65 1.72 6.21
N ILE A 23 8.98 1.71 4.91
CA ILE A 23 9.52 0.53 4.24
C ILE A 23 10.88 0.14 4.82
N TYR A 24 11.76 1.10 5.14
CA TYR A 24 13.00 0.78 5.84
C TYR A 24 12.77 0.13 7.20
N GLU A 25 11.79 0.61 7.98
CA GLU A 25 11.43 0.00 9.27
C GLU A 25 10.90 -1.45 9.09
N PHE A 26 10.30 -1.79 7.95
CA PHE A 26 9.87 -3.15 7.65
C PHE A 26 11.03 -4.11 7.35
N LEU A 27 12.20 -3.60 6.94
CA LEU A 27 13.38 -4.43 6.67
C LEU A 27 13.91 -5.10 7.93
N ASP A 28 13.68 -4.48 9.10
CA ASP A 28 14.10 -5.02 10.40
C ASP A 28 13.32 -6.27 10.80
N ASN A 29 12.17 -6.55 10.16
CA ASN A 29 11.36 -7.74 10.44
C ASN A 29 11.03 -8.51 9.15
N GLN A 30 11.88 -9.49 8.84
CA GLN A 30 11.76 -10.34 7.65
C GLN A 30 10.74 -11.49 7.79
N GLU A 31 10.25 -11.77 9.00
CA GLU A 31 9.20 -12.79 9.21
C GLU A 31 7.82 -12.32 8.72
N ASN A 32 7.65 -11.01 8.57
CA ASN A 32 6.43 -10.40 8.07
C ASN A 32 6.48 -10.22 6.56
N GLN A 33 5.32 -10.42 5.92
CA GLN A 33 5.10 -10.18 4.49
C GLN A 33 4.31 -8.88 4.34
N TYR A 34 4.86 -7.92 3.61
CA TYR A 34 4.30 -6.59 3.44
C TYR A 34 3.77 -6.43 2.01
N TYR A 35 2.47 -6.18 1.87
CA TYR A 35 1.84 -5.86 0.60
C TYR A 35 1.60 -4.36 0.54
N ILE A 36 2.17 -3.66 -0.45
CA ILE A 36 2.14 -2.20 -0.52
C ILE A 36 1.36 -1.78 -1.77
N PHE A 37 0.20 -1.18 -1.57
CA PHE A 37 -0.71 -0.76 -2.63
C PHE A 37 -0.44 0.70 -2.98
N VAL A 38 -0.07 0.97 -4.22
CA VAL A 38 0.31 2.32 -4.68
C VAL A 38 -0.26 2.60 -6.07
N PHE A 39 -0.47 3.88 -6.37
CA PHE A 39 -0.68 4.29 -7.75
C PHE A 39 0.64 4.54 -8.46
N SER A 40 0.68 4.20 -9.74
CA SER A 40 1.82 4.39 -10.62
C SER A 40 2.07 5.88 -10.83
N ASN A 41 3.26 6.32 -10.44
CA ASN A 41 3.84 7.59 -10.82
C ASN A 41 5.36 7.43 -10.84
N GLN A 42 6.09 8.36 -11.45
CA GLN A 42 7.54 8.22 -11.63
C GLN A 42 8.29 8.03 -10.29
N ASN A 43 7.90 8.74 -9.24
CA ASN A 43 8.57 8.66 -7.95
C ASN A 43 8.31 7.31 -7.25
N ILE A 44 7.09 6.78 -7.37
CA ILE A 44 6.71 5.46 -6.87
C ILE A 44 7.45 4.37 -7.65
N LEU A 45 7.60 4.50 -8.96
CA LEU A 45 8.36 3.54 -9.77
C LEU A 45 9.83 3.51 -9.35
N ASN A 46 10.44 4.66 -9.08
CA ASN A 46 11.81 4.73 -8.56
C ASN A 46 11.90 4.06 -7.17
N LEU A 47 10.90 4.26 -6.30
CA LEU A 47 10.82 3.60 -4.99
C LEU A 47 10.68 2.08 -5.13
N VAL A 48 9.80 1.61 -6.03
CA VAL A 48 9.62 0.18 -6.29
C VAL A 48 10.93 -0.44 -6.76
N GLN A 49 11.65 0.21 -7.66
CA GLN A 49 12.95 -0.28 -8.16
C GLN A 49 13.98 -0.40 -7.06
N GLU A 50 13.98 0.51 -6.09
CA GLU A 50 14.90 0.47 -4.93
C GLU A 50 14.66 -0.76 -4.03
N PHE A 51 13.41 -1.21 -3.91
CA PHE A 51 13.00 -2.28 -2.99
C PHE A 51 12.57 -3.58 -3.70
N ASN A 52 12.78 -3.71 -5.01
CA ASN A 52 12.25 -4.83 -5.82
C ASN A 52 12.87 -6.20 -5.49
N ASN A 53 14.08 -6.21 -4.93
CA ASN A 53 14.84 -7.42 -4.64
C ASN A 53 14.62 -7.93 -3.20
N ILE A 54 13.67 -7.36 -2.47
CA ILE A 54 13.41 -7.71 -1.08
C ILE A 54 12.19 -8.63 -1.01
N ASP A 55 12.45 -9.90 -0.69
CA ASP A 55 11.48 -10.99 -0.80
C ASP A 55 10.20 -10.79 0.02
N ASN A 56 10.29 -10.07 1.14
CA ASN A 56 9.18 -9.84 2.03
C ASN A 56 8.39 -8.56 1.74
N ILE A 57 8.77 -7.79 0.71
CA ILE A 57 8.08 -6.58 0.26
C ILE A 57 7.45 -6.80 -1.12
N HIS A 58 6.14 -6.67 -1.19
CA HIS A 58 5.34 -6.94 -2.38
C HIS A 58 4.59 -5.69 -2.83
N PHE A 59 5.12 -4.99 -3.83
CA PHE A 59 4.39 -3.86 -4.42
C PHE A 59 3.24 -4.33 -5.32
N LYS A 60 2.07 -3.73 -5.12
CA LYS A 60 0.92 -3.83 -6.00
C LYS A 60 0.65 -2.45 -6.59
N ILE A 61 1.11 -2.27 -7.82
CA ILE A 61 1.06 -0.99 -8.54
C ILE A 61 -0.19 -0.97 -9.41
N TYR A 62 -0.92 0.13 -9.35
CA TYR A 62 -2.14 0.34 -10.14
C TYR A 62 -2.07 1.66 -10.88
N ASN A 63 -2.75 1.78 -12.01
CA ASN A 63 -2.91 3.07 -12.66
C ASN A 63 -3.97 3.90 -11.92
N ASP A 64 -3.70 5.20 -11.76
CA ASP A 64 -4.68 6.14 -11.22
C ASP A 64 -5.63 6.57 -12.35
N TYR A 65 -6.91 6.19 -12.22
CA TYR A 65 -7.97 6.56 -13.14
C TYR A 65 -8.89 7.63 -12.54
N GLY A 66 -8.47 8.26 -11.44
CA GLY A 66 -9.21 9.28 -10.72
C GLY A 66 -10.00 8.75 -9.52
N ILE A 67 -10.69 9.69 -8.85
CA ILE A 67 -11.25 9.49 -7.51
C ILE A 67 -12.29 8.36 -7.43
N LEU A 68 -13.14 8.20 -8.45
CA LEU A 68 -14.20 7.18 -8.44
C LEU A 68 -13.59 5.77 -8.50
N PHE A 69 -12.59 5.57 -9.36
CA PHE A 69 -11.88 4.29 -9.45
C PHE A 69 -11.06 4.00 -8.20
N ARG A 70 -10.48 5.03 -7.57
CA ARG A 70 -9.82 4.89 -6.27
C ARG A 70 -10.80 4.39 -5.20
N LEU A 71 -11.98 5.01 -5.09
CA LEU A 71 -13.00 4.60 -4.13
C LEU A 71 -13.48 3.16 -4.38
N LEU A 72 -13.70 2.77 -5.64
CA LEU A 72 -14.08 1.39 -5.98
C LEU A 72 -12.97 0.38 -5.61
N ARG A 73 -11.70 0.71 -5.87
CA ARG A 73 -10.57 -0.16 -5.49
C ARG A 73 -10.43 -0.27 -3.98
N GLU A 74 -10.45 0.84 -3.26
CA GLU A 74 -10.31 0.91 -1.81
C GLU A 74 -11.45 0.19 -1.07
N ASN A 75 -12.66 0.16 -1.64
CA ASN A 75 -13.81 -0.46 -0.96
C ASN A 75 -14.06 -1.91 -1.40
N LEU A 76 -13.93 -2.26 -2.69
CA LEU A 76 -14.28 -3.60 -3.20
C LEU A 76 -13.06 -4.51 -3.37
N TYR A 77 -12.04 -4.03 -4.10
CA TYR A 77 -10.88 -4.86 -4.43
C TYR A 77 -9.99 -5.08 -3.19
N PHE A 78 -9.79 -4.02 -2.42
CA PHE A 78 -9.05 -4.07 -1.15
C PHE A 78 -9.67 -5.09 -0.19
N LEU A 79 -11.00 -5.09 -0.04
CA LEU A 79 -11.75 -6.08 0.75
C LEU A 79 -11.50 -7.51 0.28
N SER A 80 -11.67 -7.73 -1.01
CA SER A 80 -11.43 -9.04 -1.60
C SER A 80 -9.98 -9.52 -1.36
N PHE A 81 -9.01 -8.62 -1.44
CA PHE A 81 -7.61 -8.93 -1.20
C PHE A 81 -7.31 -9.26 0.26
N VAL A 82 -7.81 -8.44 1.19
CA VAL A 82 -7.65 -8.62 2.65
C VAL A 82 -8.13 -9.99 3.09
N LEU A 83 -9.35 -10.35 2.68
CA LEU A 83 -9.98 -11.63 3.03
C LEU A 83 -9.26 -12.82 2.40
N ARG A 84 -8.95 -12.76 1.10
CA ARG A 84 -8.29 -13.88 0.40
C ARG A 84 -6.88 -14.16 0.89
N ASN A 85 -6.17 -13.12 1.33
CA ASN A 85 -4.78 -13.25 1.74
C ASN A 85 -4.61 -13.43 3.25
N ASN A 86 -5.68 -13.38 4.04
CA ASN A 86 -5.65 -13.39 5.52
C ASN A 86 -4.73 -12.29 6.07
N ILE A 87 -4.93 -11.05 5.60
CA ILE A 87 -4.19 -9.89 6.10
C ILE A 87 -4.53 -9.66 7.58
N SER A 88 -3.50 -9.52 8.40
CA SER A 88 -3.63 -9.41 9.85
C SER A 88 -3.56 -7.97 10.36
N LEU A 89 -2.90 -7.08 9.60
CA LEU A 89 -2.72 -5.67 9.96
C LEU A 89 -2.79 -4.80 8.70
N ILE A 90 -3.44 -3.64 8.83
CA ILE A 90 -3.59 -2.66 7.75
C ILE A 90 -3.05 -1.31 8.23
N TYR A 91 -2.08 -0.76 7.50
CA TYR A 91 -1.65 0.62 7.62
C TYR A 91 -2.29 1.45 6.53
N ASN A 92 -3.13 2.42 6.92
CA ASN A 92 -3.79 3.29 5.97
C ASN A 92 -3.03 4.61 5.82
N PHE A 93 -2.42 4.82 4.65
CA PHE A 93 -1.75 6.08 4.28
C PHE A 93 -2.63 6.94 3.37
N THR A 94 -3.89 6.55 3.18
CA THR A 94 -4.86 7.38 2.47
C THR A 94 -5.54 8.30 3.47
N GLY A 95 -5.81 9.54 3.08
CA GLY A 95 -6.64 10.47 3.86
C GLY A 95 -8.13 10.10 3.83
N THR A 96 -8.49 8.91 3.32
CA THR A 96 -9.85 8.44 3.12
C THR A 96 -10.10 7.20 3.97
N ARG A 97 -11.20 7.23 4.73
CA ARG A 97 -11.71 6.06 5.45
C ARG A 97 -12.22 5.02 4.47
N GLN A 98 -11.92 3.74 4.71
CA GLN A 98 -12.58 2.65 3.99
C GLN A 98 -13.96 2.41 4.60
N LEU A 99 -15.00 2.86 3.90
CA LEU A 99 -16.38 2.92 4.40
C LEU A 99 -16.96 1.54 4.73
N LEU A 100 -16.58 0.51 3.96
CA LEU A 100 -17.08 -0.86 4.15
C LEU A 100 -16.42 -1.62 5.31
N PHE A 101 -15.36 -1.08 5.90
CA PHE A 101 -14.53 -1.81 6.86
C PHE A 101 -14.45 -1.16 8.25
N GLY A 102 -14.88 0.10 8.40
CA GLY A 102 -14.63 0.86 9.62
C GLY A 102 -13.14 1.01 9.96
N ILE A 103 -12.24 0.72 9.01
CA ILE A 103 -10.81 0.96 9.13
C ILE A 103 -10.61 2.48 8.91
N PRO A 104 -9.99 3.18 9.87
CA PRO A 104 -9.80 4.62 9.82
C PRO A 104 -8.95 5.07 8.61
#